data_AF-A0A6N8ASX2-F1
#
_entry.id   AF-A0A6N8ASX2-F1
#
_cell.length_a   1.000
_cell.length_b   1.000
_cell.length_c   1.000
_cell.angle_alpha   90.00
_cell.angle_beta   90.00
_cell.angle_gamma   90.00
#
_symmetry.space_group_name_H-M   'P 1'
#
loop_
_entity.id
_entity.type
_entity.pdbx_description
1 polymer ?
#
loop_
_entity_poly.entity_id
_entity_poly.type
_entity_poly.pdbx_seq_one_letter_code
_entity_poly.pdbx_strand_id
1 'polypeptide(L)'
;MSIARTLIGASLLSLTACAGTAGSDSRDVSAAECRAYYVHIYEINGEDITAMMGEAQLDKDAATCAEHGSVTRRHLDCAMKASSLQQLQECGLPNT
;
A
#
# COMPACT_ATOMS: atom_id res chain seq x y z
N MET A 1 23.08 -3.11 -57.22
CA MET A 1 23.15 -1.87 -56.42
C MET A 1 21.73 -1.44 -56.12
N SER A 2 21.30 -1.60 -54.87
CA SER A 2 19.99 -1.13 -54.39
C SER A 2 20.20 -0.35 -53.11
N ILE A 3 19.80 0.92 -53.18
CA ILE A 3 19.68 1.87 -52.08
C ILE A 3 18.32 1.58 -51.42
N ALA A 4 18.24 1.48 -50.08
CA ALA A 4 17.16 2.07 -49.28
C ALA A 4 17.08 1.55 -47.84
N ARG A 5 17.07 2.55 -46.92
CA ARG A 5 16.20 2.67 -45.74
C ARG A 5 16.63 1.98 -44.44
N THR A 6 17.51 2.70 -43.76
CA THR A 6 17.54 2.91 -42.30
C THR A 6 16.13 2.92 -41.70
N LEU A 7 15.84 1.96 -40.82
CA LEU A 7 14.73 2.02 -39.88
C LEU A 7 15.30 2.39 -38.51
N ILE A 8 15.24 3.68 -38.21
CA ILE A 8 15.34 4.20 -36.84
C ILE A 8 13.90 4.17 -36.31
N GLY A 9 13.65 3.38 -35.28
CA GLY A 9 12.31 3.27 -34.71
C GLY A 9 12.22 2.20 -33.64
N ALA A 10 12.84 2.46 -32.49
CA ALA A 10 12.48 1.76 -31.27
C ALA A 10 12.61 2.73 -30.07
N SER A 11 11.46 3.29 -29.75
CA SER A 11 10.94 3.37 -28.39
C SER A 11 11.74 4.19 -27.36
N LEU A 12 11.22 5.41 -27.17
CA LEU A 12 11.16 6.14 -25.91
C LEU A 12 10.98 5.21 -24.71
N LEU A 13 12.09 4.81 -24.09
CA LEU A 13 12.10 4.36 -22.70
C LEU A 13 12.43 5.59 -21.87
N SER A 14 11.40 6.38 -21.60
CA SER A 14 11.41 7.41 -20.59
C SER A 14 11.72 6.76 -19.25
N LEU A 15 13.00 6.73 -18.88
CA LEU A 15 13.43 6.55 -17.49
C LEU A 15 13.07 7.81 -16.70
N THR A 16 11.77 8.09 -16.54
CA THR A 16 11.30 8.72 -15.31
C THR A 16 11.25 7.61 -14.28
N ALA A 17 12.44 7.27 -13.78
CA ALA A 17 12.56 6.55 -12.52
C ALA A 17 11.61 7.22 -11.54
N CYS A 18 10.77 6.40 -10.93
CA CYS A 18 9.80 6.76 -9.93
C CYS A 18 10.52 7.40 -8.73
N ALA A 19 10.84 8.69 -8.83
CA ALA A 19 10.79 9.59 -7.70
C ALA A 19 9.30 9.83 -7.42
N GLY A 20 8.61 8.77 -7.00
CA GLY A 20 7.35 8.91 -6.31
C GLY A 20 7.68 9.75 -5.10
N THR A 21 7.17 10.97 -5.09
CA THR A 21 7.18 11.86 -3.96
C THR A 21 6.73 11.08 -2.73
N ALA A 22 7.68 10.66 -1.91
CA ALA A 22 7.42 10.23 -0.55
C ALA A 22 6.86 11.46 0.18
N GLY A 23 5.55 11.63 0.12
CA GLY A 23 4.88 12.81 0.64
C GLY A 23 3.68 13.25 -0.19
N SER A 24 2.64 12.41 -0.30
CA SER A 24 1.23 12.87 -0.38
C SER A 24 0.23 11.73 -0.22
N ASP A 25 0.53 10.50 -0.67
CA ASP A 25 -0.41 9.35 -0.59
C ASP A 25 -0.65 8.80 0.84
N SER A 26 0.15 9.24 1.81
CA SER A 26 0.08 8.75 3.20
C SER A 26 -0.98 9.48 4.04
N ARG A 27 -1.50 10.63 3.58
CA ARG A 27 -2.53 11.41 4.32
C ARG A 27 -3.95 11.18 3.86
N ASP A 28 -4.15 10.34 2.85
CA ASP A 28 -5.47 10.05 2.30
C ASP A 28 -6.17 8.90 3.03
N VAL A 29 -5.57 8.27 4.04
CA VAL A 29 -6.16 7.18 4.81
C VAL A 29 -6.74 7.69 6.11
N SER A 30 -8.05 7.49 6.31
CA SER A 30 -8.74 7.86 7.55
C SER A 30 -8.48 6.88 8.69
N ALA A 31 -8.73 7.30 9.93
CA ALA A 31 -8.61 6.42 11.09
C ALA A 31 -9.54 5.19 10.99
N ALA A 32 -10.75 5.36 10.43
CA ALA A 32 -11.66 4.23 10.20
C ALA A 32 -11.09 3.21 9.20
N GLU A 33 -10.41 3.68 8.14
CA GLU A 33 -9.74 2.82 7.17
C GLU A 33 -8.50 2.14 7.76
N CYS A 34 -7.69 2.84 8.57
CA CYS A 34 -6.60 2.23 9.32
C CYS A 34 -7.11 1.14 10.28
N ARG A 35 -8.24 1.38 10.97
CA ARG A 35 -8.86 0.38 11.84
C ARG A 35 -9.29 -0.85 11.05
N ALA A 36 -10.01 -0.65 9.95
CA ALA A 36 -10.45 -1.74 9.07
C ALA A 36 -9.26 -2.54 8.53
N TYR A 37 -8.18 -1.86 8.15
CA TYR A 37 -6.92 -2.46 7.74
C TYR A 37 -6.33 -3.36 8.83
N TYR A 38 -6.19 -2.86 10.05
CA TYR A 38 -5.64 -3.65 11.15
C TYR A 38 -6.47 -4.89 11.47
N VAL A 39 -7.80 -4.75 11.47
CA VAL A 39 -8.70 -5.90 11.66
C VAL A 39 -8.47 -6.92 10.55
N HIS A 40 -8.52 -6.48 9.28
CA HIS A 40 -8.38 -7.35 8.12
C HIS A 40 -7.07 -8.13 8.09
N ILE A 41 -5.92 -7.49 8.34
CA ILE A 41 -4.62 -8.18 8.28
C ILE A 41 -4.43 -9.21 9.40
N TYR A 42 -5.04 -8.99 10.57
CA TYR A 42 -5.02 -9.96 11.66
C TYR A 42 -6.01 -11.11 11.41
N GLU A 43 -7.17 -10.82 10.83
CA GLU A 43 -8.12 -11.86 10.41
C GLU A 43 -7.51 -12.82 9.38
N ILE A 44 -6.65 -12.34 8.47
CA ILE A 44 -5.87 -13.19 7.56
C ILE A 44 -5.01 -14.22 8.32
N ASN A 45 -4.52 -13.86 9.52
CA ASN A 45 -3.76 -14.76 10.41
C ASN A 45 -4.65 -15.64 11.29
N GLY A 46 -5.98 -15.50 11.22
CA GLY A 46 -6.92 -16.13 12.12
C GLY A 46 -6.93 -15.52 13.53
N GLU A 47 -6.46 -14.28 13.66
CA GLU A 47 -6.37 -13.54 14.92
C GLU A 47 -7.48 -12.48 15.01
N ASP A 48 -7.97 -12.21 16.22
CA ASP A 48 -8.89 -11.11 16.49
C ASP A 48 -8.15 -9.99 17.23
N ILE A 49 -7.71 -8.99 16.47
CA ILE A 49 -6.97 -7.85 17.02
C ILE A 49 -7.81 -7.04 18.02
N THR A 50 -9.15 -7.02 17.86
CA THR A 50 -10.04 -6.31 18.77
C THR A 50 -10.05 -6.98 20.14
N ALA A 51 -10.07 -8.32 20.17
CA ALA A 51 -9.96 -9.08 21.42
C ALA A 51 -8.55 -8.99 22.04
N MET A 52 -7.50 -8.90 21.22
CA MET A 52 -6.11 -8.84 21.70
C MET A 52 -5.73 -7.47 22.28
N MET A 53 -6.14 -6.38 21.64
CA MET A 53 -5.74 -5.01 22.02
C MET A 53 -6.82 -4.28 22.83
N GLY A 54 -8.08 -4.64 22.64
CA GLY A 54 -9.24 -3.87 23.09
C GLY A 54 -9.56 -2.69 22.18
N GLU A 55 -10.84 -2.36 22.06
CA GLU A 55 -11.35 -1.33 21.14
C GLU A 55 -10.66 0.03 21.34
N ALA A 56 -10.52 0.48 22.58
CA ALA A 56 -9.95 1.80 22.87
C ALA A 56 -8.47 1.93 22.50
N GLN A 57 -7.70 0.84 22.52
CA GLN A 57 -6.30 0.87 22.08
C GLN A 57 -6.22 0.78 20.55
N LEU A 58 -7.04 -0.07 19.94
CA LEU A 58 -7.12 -0.18 18.49
C LEU A 58 -7.53 1.15 17.84
N ASP A 59 -8.49 1.87 18.43
CA ASP A 59 -8.90 3.19 17.94
C ASP A 59 -7.79 4.25 18.06
N LYS A 60 -6.98 4.19 19.12
CA LYS A 60 -5.80 5.07 19.27
C LYS A 60 -4.76 4.78 18.20
N ASP A 61 -4.42 3.51 18.01
CA ASP A 61 -3.42 3.09 17.02
C ASP A 61 -3.89 3.44 15.59
N ALA A 62 -5.18 3.29 15.30
CA ALA A 62 -5.78 3.70 14.04
C ALA A 62 -5.74 5.23 13.83
N ALA A 63 -5.95 6.03 14.88
CA ALA A 63 -5.79 7.48 14.82
C ALA A 63 -4.32 7.88 14.55
N THR A 64 -3.36 7.24 15.24
CA THR A 64 -1.92 7.43 15.01
C THR A 64 -1.55 7.06 13.56
N CYS A 65 -2.10 5.97 13.03
CA CYS A 65 -1.90 5.56 11.65
C CYS A 65 -2.31 6.64 10.64
N ALA A 66 -3.50 7.23 10.82
CA ALA A 66 -4.00 8.30 9.97
C ALA A 66 -3.20 9.61 10.13
N GLU A 67 -2.78 9.94 11.35
CA GLU A 67 -2.00 11.16 11.64
C GLU A 67 -0.60 11.13 11.01
N HIS A 68 0.10 10.01 11.19
CA HIS A 68 1.48 9.83 10.74
C HIS A 68 1.60 9.26 9.33
N GLY A 69 0.50 8.74 8.78
CA GLY A 69 0.49 8.14 7.45
C GLY A 69 1.35 6.87 7.39
N SER A 70 1.28 6.03 8.43
CA SER A 70 2.01 4.76 8.47
C SER A 70 1.48 3.74 7.46
N VAL A 71 0.27 3.97 6.93
CA VAL A 71 -0.33 3.18 5.85
C VAL A 71 -0.65 4.12 4.69
N THR A 72 -0.07 3.85 3.51
CA THR A 72 -0.43 4.60 2.30
C THR A 72 -1.75 4.10 1.72
N ARG A 73 -2.47 4.96 0.99
CA ARG A 73 -3.67 4.56 0.22
C ARG A 73 -3.41 3.35 -0.68
N ARG A 74 -2.27 3.35 -1.39
CA ARG A 74 -1.87 2.23 -2.27
C ARG A 74 -1.72 0.92 -1.50
N HIS A 75 -1.07 0.95 -0.33
CA HIS A 75 -0.90 -0.24 0.49
C HIS A 75 -2.24 -0.74 1.04
N LEU A 76 -3.06 0.18 1.56
CA LEU A 76 -4.41 -0.11 2.04
C LEU A 76 -5.23 -0.84 0.96
N ASP A 77 -5.32 -0.26 -0.24
CA ASP A 77 -6.14 -0.81 -1.34
C ASP A 77 -5.67 -2.19 -1.80
N CYS A 78 -4.36 -2.48 -1.67
CA CYS A 78 -3.80 -3.79 -1.96
C CYS A 78 -4.12 -4.78 -0.83
N ALA A 79 -3.81 -4.41 0.42
CA ALA A 79 -3.98 -5.25 1.59
C ALA A 79 -5.43 -5.67 1.82
N MET A 80 -6.39 -4.76 1.61
CA MET A 80 -7.83 -5.05 1.75
C MET A 80 -8.37 -6.04 0.70
N LYS A 81 -7.62 -6.32 -0.36
CA LYS A 81 -7.94 -7.36 -1.35
C LYS A 81 -7.24 -8.68 -1.09
N ALA A 82 -6.23 -8.69 -0.24
CA ALA A 82 -5.51 -9.91 0.13
C ALA A 82 -6.43 -10.82 0.96
N SER A 83 -6.41 -12.11 0.67
CA SER A 83 -7.11 -13.16 1.41
C SER A 83 -6.14 -14.17 2.04
N SER A 84 -4.84 -13.91 1.96
CA SER A 84 -3.79 -14.76 2.52
C SER A 84 -2.56 -13.94 2.89
N LEU A 85 -1.73 -14.49 3.78
CA LEU A 85 -0.44 -13.91 4.15
C LEU A 85 0.48 -13.69 2.95
N GLN A 86 0.47 -14.62 1.99
CA GLN A 86 1.29 -14.50 0.79
C GLN A 86 0.90 -13.28 -0.05
N GLN A 87 -0.40 -13.06 -0.26
CA GLN A 87 -0.90 -11.90 -1.00
C GLN A 87 -0.63 -10.60 -0.25
N LEU A 88 -0.70 -10.62 1.09
CA LEU A 88 -0.36 -9.44 1.89
C LEU A 88 1.13 -9.08 1.76
N GLN A 89 2.02 -10.08 1.70
CA GLN A 89 3.45 -9.86 1.46
C GLN A 89 3.74 -9.27 0.07
N GLU A 90 2.96 -9.65 -0.95
CA GLU A 90 3.06 -9.10 -2.31
C GLU A 90 2.71 -7.60 -2.38
N CYS A 91 1.91 -7.10 -1.44
CA CYS A 91 1.61 -5.66 -1.31
C CYS A 91 2.82 -4.83 -0.85
N GLY A 92 3.86 -5.47 -0.32
CA GLY A 92 5.04 -4.81 0.24
C GLY A 92 4.84 -4.37 1.69
N LEU A 93 5.82 -3.62 2.22
CA LEU A 93 5.72 -3.07 3.56
C LEU A 93 4.81 -1.83 3.57
N PRO A 94 4.07 -1.60 4.68
CA PRO A 94 3.41 -0.32 4.91
C PRO A 94 4.47 0.81 4.97
N ASN A 95 4.02 2.06 5.01
CA ASN A 95 4.90 3.23 5.02
C ASN A 95 5.58 3.36 6.38
N THR A 96 6.63 2.57 6.60
CA THR A 96 7.47 2.56 7.79
C THR A 96 8.54 3.65 7.74
#